data_AF-A0A165EFK3-F1
#
_entry.id   AF-A0A165EFK3-F1
#
_cell.length_a   1.000
_cell.length_b   1.000
_cell.length_c   1.000
_cell.angle_alpha   90.00
_cell.angle_beta   90.00
_cell.angle_gamma   90.00
#
_symmetry.space_group_name_H-M   'P 1'
#
loop_
_entity.id
_entity.type
_entity.pdbx_description
1 polymer ?
#
loop_
_entity_poly.entity_id
_entity_poly.type
_entity_poly.pdbx_seq_one_letter_code
_entity_poly.pdbx_strand_id
1 'polypeptide(L)' 'MPYRRISADLKERALYLWDLGWIPSDVMAVLGVSVASMYRWRKNRDKYGTVKKP' A
#
# COMPACT_ATOMS: atom_id res chain seq x y z
N MET A 1 -7.28 10.74 -7.96
CA MET A 1 -7.42 10.82 -6.48
C MET A 1 -6.73 12.08 -6.01
N PRO A 2 -7.40 13.00 -5.30
CA PRO A 2 -6.74 14.13 -4.67
C PRO A 2 -5.67 13.64 -3.68
N TYR A 3 -4.63 14.43 -3.46
CA TYR A 3 -3.56 14.06 -2.53
C TYR A 3 -4.11 13.99 -1.10
N ARG A 4 -4.33 12.76 -0.61
CA ARG A 4 -4.70 12.49 0.78
C ARG A 4 -3.51 11.86 1.47
N ARG A 5 -3.16 12.38 2.65
CA ARG A 5 -2.15 11.75 3.51
C ARG A 5 -2.72 10.42 4.01
N ILE A 6 -2.18 9.32 3.51
CA ILE A 6 -2.51 7.96 3.95
C ILE A 6 -1.63 7.60 5.15
N SER A 7 -2.24 7.12 6.24
CA SER A 7 -1.52 6.68 7.44
C SER A 7 -0.56 5.52 7.12
N ALA A 8 0.53 5.39 7.88
CA ALA A 8 1.48 4.29 7.67
C ALA A 8 0.80 2.93 7.86
N ASP A 9 -0.04 2.81 8.88
CA ASP A 9 -0.80 1.61 9.22
C ASP A 9 -1.68 1.13 8.06
N LEU A 10 -2.34 2.05 7.34
CA LEU A 10 -3.15 1.66 6.17
C LEU A 10 -2.28 1.11 5.04
N LYS A 11 -1.07 1.65 4.85
CA LYS A 11 -0.13 1.16 3.83
C LYS A 11 0.38 -0.23 4.19
N GLU A 12 0.78 -0.44 5.45
CA GLU A 12 1.21 -1.73 5.95
C GLU A 12 0.09 -2.76 5.81
N ARG A 13 -1.15 -2.40 6.18
CA ARG A 13 -2.31 -3.28 6.04
C ARG A 13 -2.62 -3.62 4.58
N ALA A 14 -2.48 -2.67 3.66
CA ALA A 14 -2.66 -2.92 2.23
C ALA A 14 -1.62 -3.92 1.69
N LEU A 15 -0.35 -3.78 2.08
CA LEU A 15 0.69 -4.72 1.69
C LEU A 15 0.51 -6.08 2.37
N TYR A 16 0.08 -6.11 3.63
CA TYR A 16 -0.23 -7.34 4.35
C TYR A 16 -1.32 -8.17 3.66
N LEU A 17 -2.43 -7.54 3.22
CA LEU A 17 -3.48 -8.21 2.47
C LEU A 17 -2.95 -8.76 1.13
N TRP A 18 -2.12 -7.98 0.45
CA TRP A 18 -1.50 -8.43 -0.79
C TRP A 18 -0.55 -9.63 -0.57
N ASP A 19 0.25 -9.62 0.50
CA ASP A 19 1.14 -10.72 0.86
C ASP A 19 0.35 -11.99 1.26
N LEU A 20 -0.86 -11.84 1.80
CA LEU A 20 -1.80 -12.93 2.05
C LEU A 20 -2.44 -13.51 0.77
N GLY A 21 -2.10 -12.98 -0.41
CA GLY A 21 -2.62 -13.45 -1.70
C GLY A 21 -3.92 -12.81 -2.13
N TRP A 22 -4.37 -11.74 -1.47
CA TRP A 22 -5.54 -10.99 -1.94
C TRP A 22 -5.27 -10.34 -3.29
N ILE A 23 -6.29 -10.31 -4.14
CA ILE A 23 -6.22 -9.69 -5.45
C ILE A 23 -6.05 -8.17 -5.25
N PRO A 24 -5.08 -7.52 -5.92
CA PRO A 24 -4.85 -6.08 -5.75
C PRO A 24 -6.08 -5.21 -6.06
N SER A 25 -6.96 -5.63 -6.98
CA SER A 25 -8.23 -4.95 -7.26
C SER A 25 -9.13 -4.84 -6.04
N ASP A 26 -9.19 -5.90 -5.25
CA ASP A 26 -10.08 -5.99 -4.10
C ASP A 26 -9.51 -5.16 -2.96
N VAL A 27 -8.20 -5.23 -2.75
CA VAL A 27 -7.50 -4.38 -1.76
C VAL A 27 -7.67 -2.90 -2.09
N MET A 28 -7.60 -2.52 -3.37
CA MET A 28 -7.87 -1.14 -3.81
C MET A 28 -9.31 -0.71 -3.49
N ALA A 29 -10.29 -1.57 -3.81
CA ALA A 29 -11.70 -1.27 -3.61
C ALA A 29 -12.04 -1.12 -2.12
N VAL A 30 -11.50 -2.00 -1.28
CA VAL A 30 -11.75 -2.01 0.18
C VAL A 30 -11.05 -0.84 0.89
N LEU A 31 -9.78 -0.57 0.55
CA LEU A 31 -8.98 0.44 1.27
C LEU A 31 -9.01 1.83 0.60
N GLY A 32 -9.62 1.96 -0.58
CA GLY A 32 -9.68 3.21 -1.33
C GLY A 32 -8.31 3.72 -1.80
N VAL A 33 -7.40 2.80 -2.11
CA VAL A 33 -6.02 3.12 -2.54
C VAL A 33 -5.81 2.74 -3.99
N SER A 34 -4.77 3.29 -4.62
CA SER A 34 -4.40 2.91 -5.99
C SER A 34 -3.34 1.80 -6.00
N VAL A 35 -3.38 0.93 -7.01
CA VAL A 35 -2.34 -0.07 -7.28
C VAL A 35 -0.95 0.58 -7.39
N ALA A 36 -0.85 1.75 -8.04
CA ALA A 36 0.40 2.48 -8.15
C ALA A 36 0.97 2.88 -6.78
N SER A 37 0.11 3.28 -5.84
CA SER A 37 0.50 3.54 -4.45
C SER A 37 1.03 2.28 -3.77
N MET A 38 0.34 1.15 -3.93
CA MET A 38 0.74 -0.12 -3.33
C MET A 38 2.12 -0.58 -3.84
N TYR A 39 2.36 -0.54 -5.16
CA TYR A 39 3.67 -0.85 -5.74
C TYR A 39 4.78 0.04 -5.19
N ARG A 40 4.51 1.35 -5.03
CA ARG A 40 5.48 2.28 -4.43
C ARG A 40 5.78 1.94 -2.98
N TRP A 41 4.77 1.58 -2.19
CA TRP A 41 4.96 1.20 -0.79
C TRP A 41 5.75 -0.10 -0.67
N ARG A 42 5.47 -1.09 -1.51
CA ARG A 42 6.23 -2.34 -1.58
C ARG A 42 7.69 -2.08 -1.90
N LYS A 43 7.97 -1.29 -2.95
CA LYS A 43 9.33 -0.87 -3.31
C LYS A 43 10.06 -0.17 -2.15
N ASN A 44 9.36 0.69 -1.40
CA ASN A 44 9.96 1.34 -0.24
C ASN A 44 10.22 0.35 0.89
N ARG A 45 9.28 -0.58 1.16
CA ARG A 45 9.42 -1.62 2.18
C ARG A 45 10.61 -2.52 1.86
N ASP A 46 10.74 -2.96 0.61
CA ASP A 46 11.81 -3.85 0.17
C ASP A 46 13.18 -3.15 0.20
N LYS A 47 13.23 -1.85 -0.10
CA LYS A 47 14.50 -1.10 -0.15
C LYS A 47 14.94 -0.51 1.20
N TYR A 48 14.00 -0.10 2.04
CA TYR A 48 14.27 0.69 3.25
C TYR A 48 13.68 0.08 4.52
N GLY A 49 12.97 -1.05 4.44
CA GLY A 49 12.27 -1.64 5.58
C GLY A 49 11.04 -0.85 6.03
N THR A 50 10.57 0.14 5.27
CA THR A 50 9.41 0.96 5.63
C THR A 50 8.57 1.36 4.42
N VAL A 51 7.25 1.42 4.59
CA VAL A 51 6.30 1.97 3.60
C VAL A 51 6.32 3.51 3.51
N LYS A 52 7.00 4.18 4.45
CA LYS A 52 7.18 5.62 4.40
C LYS A 52 8.15 5.98 3.28
N LYS A 53 7.95 7.15 2.68
CA LYS A 53 8.96 7.71 1.79
C LYS A 53 10.12 8.17 2.69
N PRO A 54 11.39 7.89 2.34
CA PRO A 54 12.51 8.62 2.91
C PRO A 54 12.32 10.13 2.72
#